data_AF-A0A401U9G4-F1
#
_entry.id   AF-A0A401U9G4-F1
#
_cell.length_a   1.000
_cell.length_b   1.000
_cell.length_c   1.000
_cell.angle_alpha   90.00
_cell.angle_beta   90.00
_cell.angle_gamma   90.00
#
_symmetry.space_group_name_H-M   'P 1'
#
loop_
_entity.id
_entity.type
_entity.pdbx_description
1 polymer ?
#
loop_
_entity_poly.entity_id
_entity_poly.type
_entity_poly.pdbx_seq_one_letter_code
_entity_poly.pdbx_strand_id
1 'polypeptide(L)'
;MGADHFWAPPGGGIDYEASAEDSLIKEFREETGLNVSVGDFLFATELIKPPLHGIELFFEVHFKSGKLQVGHDPETKINILKEVAFKSYEEILAMPPTHRHGIFKIAASPFELRKLRGYTRLL
;
A
#
# COMPACT_ATOMS: atom_id res chain seq x y z
N MET A 1 16.38 -8.29 -7.85
CA MET A 1 15.43 -9.42 -7.94
C MET A 1 14.44 -9.25 -6.81
N GLY A 2 13.19 -8.86 -7.12
CA GLY A 2 12.12 -8.82 -6.12
C GLY A 2 11.86 -10.23 -5.62
N ALA A 3 11.47 -10.39 -4.36
CA ALA A 3 11.02 -11.68 -3.87
C ALA A 3 9.89 -12.20 -4.78
N ASP A 4 9.85 -13.51 -5.05
CA ASP A 4 8.82 -14.12 -5.91
C ASP A 4 7.39 -13.86 -5.40
N HIS A 5 7.26 -13.48 -4.12
CA HIS A 5 6.05 -13.03 -3.45
C HIS A 5 6.36 -11.81 -2.57
N PHE A 6 5.76 -10.66 -2.86
CA PHE A 6 5.92 -9.43 -2.09
C PHE A 6 4.54 -8.87 -1.72
N TRP A 7 4.33 -8.56 -0.44
CA TRP A 7 3.09 -8.00 0.08
C TRP A 7 3.25 -6.53 0.40
N ALA A 8 2.36 -5.72 -0.17
CA ALA A 8 2.23 -4.29 0.09
C ALA A 8 0.75 -3.94 0.34
N PRO A 9 0.48 -2.84 1.07
CA PRO A 9 -0.86 -2.25 1.06
C PRO A 9 -1.24 -1.81 -0.38
N PRO A 10 -2.54 -1.80 -0.73
CA PRO A 10 -3.00 -1.31 -2.03
C PRO A 10 -2.65 0.17 -2.23
N GLY A 11 -2.34 0.54 -3.47
CA GLY A 11 -1.93 1.89 -3.85
C GLY A 11 -1.04 1.91 -5.08
N GLY A 12 -0.78 3.11 -5.60
CA GLY A 12 -0.10 3.28 -6.88
C GLY A 12 0.35 4.72 -7.12
N GLY A 13 0.57 5.05 -8.39
CA GLY A 13 0.92 6.40 -8.82
C GLY A 13 -0.18 7.42 -8.54
N ILE A 14 0.20 8.70 -8.48
CA ILE A 14 -0.76 9.80 -8.53
C ILE A 14 -0.73 10.34 -9.96
N ASP A 15 -1.87 10.22 -10.64
CA ASP A 15 -2.07 10.76 -11.99
C ASP A 15 -1.96 12.30 -11.98
N TYR A 16 -1.56 12.87 -13.11
CA TYR A 16 -1.55 14.34 -13.27
C TYR A 16 -2.96 14.90 -13.02
N GLU A 17 -3.05 16.02 -12.29
CA GLU A 17 -4.31 16.67 -11.88
C GLU A 17 -5.21 15.86 -10.91
N ALA A 18 -4.81 14.67 -10.47
CA ALA A 18 -5.52 13.92 -9.43
C ALA A 18 -5.04 14.29 -8.02
N SER A 19 -5.95 14.24 -7.04
CA SER A 19 -5.57 14.26 -5.63
C SER A 19 -5.02 12.89 -5.20
N ALA A 20 -4.22 12.86 -4.12
CA ALA A 20 -3.72 11.60 -3.57
C ALA A 20 -4.87 10.69 -3.11
N GLU A 21 -5.93 11.29 -2.59
CA GLU A 21 -7.13 10.61 -2.12
C GLU A 21 -7.93 10.00 -3.28
N ASP A 22 -8.12 10.74 -4.38
CA ASP A 22 -8.82 10.23 -5.57
C ASP A 22 -8.04 9.07 -6.21
N SER A 23 -6.72 9.21 -6.33
CA SER A 23 -5.84 8.13 -6.78
C SER A 23 -5.97 6.91 -5.86
N LEU A 24 -5.90 7.08 -4.54
CA LEU A 24 -6.02 5.95 -3.61
C LEU A 24 -7.37 5.22 -3.73
N ILE A 25 -8.48 5.94 -3.93
CA ILE A 25 -9.80 5.33 -4.14
C ILE A 25 -9.84 4.52 -5.43
N LYS A 26 -9.28 5.06 -6.53
CA LYS A 26 -9.15 4.38 -7.81
C LYS A 26 -8.33 3.11 -7.67
N GLU A 27 -7.13 3.20 -7.09
CA GLU A 27 -6.22 2.06 -6.90
C GLU A 27 -6.87 0.95 -6.07
N PHE A 28 -7.51 1.28 -4.94
CA PHE A 28 -8.21 0.26 -4.14
C PHE A 28 -9.27 -0.48 -4.96
N ARG A 29 -10.02 0.23 -5.81
CA ARG A 29 -11.04 -0.40 -6.66
C ARG A 29 -10.40 -1.27 -7.74
N GLU A 30 -9.35 -0.79 -8.38
CA GLU A 30 -8.67 -1.47 -9.48
C GLU A 30 -7.93 -2.72 -9.02
N GLU A 31 -7.22 -2.65 -7.88
CA GLU A 31 -6.36 -3.73 -7.38
C GLU A 31 -7.11 -4.76 -6.52
N THR A 32 -8.16 -4.35 -5.80
CA THR A 32 -8.81 -5.21 -4.77
C THR A 32 -10.30 -5.44 -4.99
N GLY A 33 -10.93 -4.69 -5.90
CA GLY A 33 -12.38 -4.71 -6.11
C GLY A 33 -13.21 -4.06 -4.99
N LEU A 34 -12.56 -3.39 -4.02
CA LEU A 34 -13.21 -2.75 -2.89
C LEU A 34 -13.44 -1.27 -3.17
N ASN A 35 -14.62 -0.78 -2.82
CA ASN A 35 -14.89 0.66 -2.75
C ASN A 35 -14.62 1.14 -1.32
N VAL A 36 -13.87 2.22 -1.20
CA VAL A 36 -13.42 2.77 0.07
C VAL A 36 -13.62 4.29 0.13
N SER A 37 -13.56 4.86 1.33
CA SER A 37 -13.33 6.29 1.52
C SER A 37 -12.00 6.52 2.23
N VAL A 38 -11.31 7.59 1.86
CA VAL A 38 -10.05 8.01 2.51
C VAL A 38 -10.37 8.84 3.76
N GLY A 39 -9.68 8.53 4.85
CA GLY A 39 -9.73 9.24 6.12
C GLY A 39 -8.48 10.09 6.33
N ASP A 40 -7.98 10.13 7.56
CA ASP A 40 -6.85 10.99 7.92
C ASP A 40 -5.56 10.59 7.19
N PHE A 41 -4.80 11.59 6.75
CA PHE A 41 -3.39 11.41 6.42
C PHE A 41 -2.61 11.00 7.68
N LEU A 42 -1.83 9.93 7.57
CA LEU A 42 -1.03 9.41 8.67
C LEU A 42 0.40 9.93 8.56
N PHE A 43 1.13 9.56 7.51
CA PHE A 43 2.54 9.91 7.35
C PHE A 43 3.00 9.69 5.91
N ALA A 44 4.19 10.20 5.59
CA ALA A 44 4.87 9.98 4.32
C ALA A 44 6.15 9.16 4.52
N THR A 45 6.46 8.29 3.56
CA THR A 45 7.77 7.64 3.48
C THR A 45 8.51 7.98 2.20
N GLU A 46 9.84 8.03 2.29
CA GLU A 46 10.72 8.12 1.12
C GLU A 46 11.39 6.77 0.89
N LEU A 47 11.15 6.21 -0.29
CA LEU A 47 11.80 5.01 -0.79
C LEU A 47 12.86 5.39 -1.81
N ILE A 48 14.13 5.12 -1.50
CA ILE A 48 15.26 5.31 -2.42
C ILE A 48 15.86 3.94 -2.73
N LYS A 49 15.50 3.37 -3.88
CA LYS A 49 15.98 2.06 -4.33
C LYS A 49 16.11 2.05 -5.85
N PRO A 50 17.29 2.40 -6.41
CA PRO A 50 17.49 2.51 -7.85
C PRO A 50 16.92 1.30 -8.63
N PRO A 51 16.13 1.54 -9.70
CA PRO A 51 15.86 2.83 -10.33
C PRO A 51 14.70 3.64 -9.69
N LEU A 52 14.10 3.15 -8.61
CA LEU A 52 12.93 3.76 -7.96
C LEU A 52 13.35 4.82 -6.93
N HIS A 53 12.73 6.00 -7.02
CA HIS A 53 12.74 7.03 -5.98
C HIS A 53 11.31 7.56 -5.86
N GLY A 54 10.66 7.22 -4.75
CA GLY A 54 9.25 7.56 -4.52
C GLY A 54 9.01 8.17 -3.15
N ILE A 55 8.02 9.05 -3.10
CA ILE A 55 7.38 9.48 -1.86
C ILE A 55 6.04 8.78 -1.77
N GLU A 56 5.83 8.01 -0.72
CA GLU A 56 4.60 7.26 -0.47
C GLU A 56 3.80 7.98 0.60
N LEU A 57 2.51 8.17 0.37
CA LEU A 57 1.60 8.83 1.29
C LEU A 57 0.64 7.79 1.87
N PHE A 58 0.61 7.67 3.20
CA PHE A 58 -0.25 6.71 3.89
C PHE A 58 -1.44 7.40 4.53
N PHE A 59 -2.63 6.87 4.25
CA PHE A 59 -3.90 7.36 4.78
C PHE A 59 -4.64 6.25 5.51
N GLU A 60 -5.50 6.61 6.46
CA GLU A 60 -6.54 5.70 6.93
C GLU A 60 -7.57 5.49 5.81
N VAL A 61 -8.08 4.26 5.70
CA VAL A 61 -9.07 3.89 4.68
C VAL A 61 -10.22 3.15 5.34
N HIS A 62 -11.44 3.51 4.95
CA HIS A 62 -12.67 2.89 5.45
C HIS A 62 -13.38 2.13 4.34
N PHE A 63 -13.63 0.84 4.57
CA PHE A 63 -14.42 0.00 3.68
C PHE A 63 -15.84 0.53 3.53
N LYS A 64 -16.36 0.56 2.28
CA LYS A 64 -17.75 0.93 1.98
C LYS A 64 -18.53 -0.24 1.40
N SER A 65 -18.00 -0.87 0.36
CA SER A 65 -18.68 -1.94 -0.36
C SER A 65 -17.72 -2.69 -1.29
N GLY A 66 -18.22 -3.71 -1.99
CA GLY A 66 -17.44 -4.51 -2.93
C GLY A 66 -17.13 -5.89 -2.38
N LYS A 67 -16.48 -6.70 -3.21
CA LYS A 67 -16.05 -8.05 -2.86
C LYS A 67 -14.56 -8.15 -3.13
N LEU A 68 -13.82 -8.60 -2.13
CA LEU A 68 -12.39 -8.80 -2.26
C LEU A 68 -12.12 -9.81 -3.37
N GLN A 69 -11.37 -9.37 -4.38
CA GLN A 69 -10.96 -10.19 -5.51
C GLN A 69 -9.68 -9.61 -6.09
N VAL A 70 -8.84 -10.48 -6.67
CA VAL A 70 -7.62 -10.03 -7.35
C VAL A 70 -8.03 -9.14 -8.52
N GLY A 71 -7.64 -7.88 -8.43
CA GLY A 71 -7.91 -6.88 -9.43
C GLY A 71 -6.87 -6.86 -10.55
N HIS A 72 -6.81 -5.73 -11.24
CA HIS A 72 -5.88 -5.49 -12.33
C HIS A 72 -5.37 -4.06 -12.22
N ASP A 73 -4.06 -3.91 -12.10
CA ASP A 73 -3.38 -2.63 -12.22
C ASP A 73 -3.31 -2.22 -13.72
N PRO A 74 -4.04 -1.18 -14.17
CA PRO A 74 -4.04 -0.77 -15.56
C PRO A 74 -2.75 -0.06 -15.99
N GLU A 75 -1.89 0.35 -15.05
CA GLU A 75 -0.60 1.00 -15.35
C GLU A 75 0.41 0.00 -15.93
N THR A 76 0.21 -1.30 -15.66
CA THR A 76 1.04 -2.36 -16.18
C THR A 76 0.32 -3.17 -17.27
N LYS A 77 1.02 -3.44 -18.38
CA LYS A 77 0.51 -4.34 -19.44
C LYS A 77 0.40 -5.81 -18.99
N ILE A 78 1.01 -6.14 -17.85
CA ILE A 78 1.07 -7.48 -17.28
C ILE A 78 0.53 -7.35 -15.87
N ASN A 79 -0.53 -8.09 -15.55
CA ASN A 79 -1.03 -8.09 -14.18
C ASN A 79 0.02 -8.69 -13.25
N ILE A 80 0.66 -7.84 -12.45
CA ILE A 80 1.65 -8.24 -11.44
C ILE A 80 0.99 -8.72 -10.14
N LEU A 81 -0.29 -8.41 -9.94
CA LEU A 81 -1.06 -8.81 -8.77
C LEU A 81 -1.41 -10.30 -8.85
N LYS A 82 -0.86 -11.07 -7.92
CA LYS A 82 -1.08 -12.52 -7.82
C LYS A 82 -2.15 -12.91 -6.79
N GLU A 83 -2.27 -12.12 -5.72
CA GLU A 83 -3.14 -12.42 -4.59
C GLU A 83 -3.57 -11.11 -3.92
N VAL A 84 -4.78 -11.09 -3.35
CA VAL A 84 -5.24 -10.06 -2.43
C VAL A 84 -5.89 -10.74 -1.23
N ALA A 85 -5.58 -10.26 -0.02
CA ALA A 85 -6.07 -10.85 1.21
C ALA A 85 -6.13 -9.79 2.32
N PHE A 86 -7.09 -9.93 3.23
CA PHE A 86 -6.96 -9.32 4.56
C PHE A 86 -5.96 -10.16 5.36
N LYS A 87 -4.87 -9.54 5.80
CA LYS A 87 -3.87 -10.19 6.66
C LYS A 87 -3.79 -9.51 8.01
N SER A 88 -3.64 -10.29 9.08
CA SER A 88 -3.33 -9.74 10.38
C SER A 88 -1.90 -9.17 10.39
N TYR A 89 -1.64 -8.29 11.35
CA TYR A 89 -0.30 -7.72 11.52
C TYR A 89 0.72 -8.80 11.85
N GLU A 90 0.33 -9.81 12.64
CA GLU A 90 1.15 -10.97 13.00
C GLU A 90 1.50 -11.83 11.79
N GLU A 91 0.53 -12.09 10.90
CA GLU A 91 0.75 -12.83 9.66
C GLU A 91 1.78 -12.13 8.77
N ILE A 92 1.66 -10.81 8.61
CA ILE A 92 2.64 -10.00 7.87
C ILE A 92 4.01 -10.05 8.56
N LEU A 93 4.04 -9.90 9.90
CA LEU A 93 5.28 -9.86 10.67
C LEU A 93 6.01 -11.22 10.72
N ALA A 94 5.30 -12.33 10.49
CA ALA A 94 5.89 -13.65 10.36
C ALA A 94 6.59 -13.88 9.00
N MET A 95 6.30 -13.07 7.98
CA MET A 95 6.95 -13.19 6.67
C MET A 95 8.42 -12.72 6.71
N PRO A 96 9.30 -13.21 5.82
CA PRO A 96 10.63 -12.64 5.69
C PRO A 96 10.56 -11.14 5.35
N PRO A 97 11.45 -10.28 5.89
CA PRO A 97 11.42 -8.84 5.60
C PRO A 97 11.52 -8.48 4.11
N THR A 98 12.08 -9.37 3.28
CA THR A 98 12.17 -9.20 1.82
C THR A 98 10.85 -9.44 1.08
N HIS A 99 9.85 -10.03 1.73
CA HIS A 99 8.55 -10.39 1.18
C HIS A 99 7.43 -9.43 1.60
N ARG A 100 7.75 -8.36 2.33
CA ARG A 100 6.77 -7.37 2.81
C ARG A 100 7.29 -5.95 2.69
N HIS A 101 6.36 -5.01 2.60
CA HIS A 101 6.65 -3.59 2.52
C HIS A 101 7.50 -3.06 3.70
N GLY A 102 8.36 -2.07 3.44
CA GLY A 102 9.29 -1.53 4.43
C GLY A 102 8.60 -0.87 5.64
N ILE A 103 7.34 -0.46 5.49
CA ILE A 103 6.52 0.14 6.55
C ILE A 103 6.42 -0.74 7.81
N PHE A 104 6.45 -2.07 7.63
CA PHE A 104 6.39 -3.02 8.75
C PHE A 104 7.71 -3.14 9.53
N LYS A 105 8.77 -2.42 9.11
CA LYS A 105 10.01 -2.26 9.91
C LYS A 105 9.88 -1.14 10.95
N ILE A 106 9.05 -0.13 10.69
CA ILE A 106 8.97 1.10 11.49
C ILE A 106 7.73 1.16 12.39
N ALA A 107 6.78 0.25 12.22
CA ALA A 107 5.64 0.06 13.12
C ALA A 107 5.44 -1.45 13.36
N ALA A 108 5.60 -1.89 14.60
CA ALA A 108 5.48 -3.30 15.01
C ALA A 108 4.04 -3.68 15.40
N SER A 109 3.12 -2.71 15.40
CA SER A 109 1.70 -2.97 15.68
C SER A 109 0.77 -2.03 14.89
N PRO A 110 -0.52 -2.39 14.72
CA PRO A 110 -1.50 -1.48 14.14
C PRO A 110 -1.63 -0.16 14.89
N PHE A 111 -1.42 -0.17 16.21
CA PHE A 111 -1.48 1.03 17.05
C PHE A 111 -0.32 1.98 16.78
N GLU A 112 0.90 1.45 16.65
CA GLU A 112 2.07 2.25 16.28
C GLU A 112 1.93 2.81 14.87
N LEU A 113 1.45 2.00 13.93
CA LEU A 113 1.24 2.41 12.55
C LEU A 113 0.32 3.63 12.46
N ARG A 114 -0.82 3.59 13.16
CA ARG A 114 -1.79 4.69 13.21
C ARG A 114 -1.24 5.94 13.92
N LYS A 115 -0.18 5.83 14.71
CA LYS A 115 0.46 6.94 15.43
C LYS A 115 1.62 7.58 14.66
N LEU A 116 2.13 6.95 13.61
CA LEU A 116 3.18 7.53 12.79
C LEU A 116 2.72 8.86 12.20
N ARG A 117 3.59 9.86 12.23
CA ARG A 117 3.35 11.21 11.70
C ARG A 117 4.60 11.74 11.03
N GLY A 118 4.43 12.67 10.09
CA GLY A 118 5.53 13.35 9.42
C GLY A 118 6.17 12.50 8.32
N TYR A 119 7.50 12.56 8.21
CA TYR A 119 8.27 12.02 7.10
C TYR A 119 9.34 11.06 7.60
N THR A 120 9.45 9.87 6.99
CA THR A 120 10.49 8.88 7.34
C THR A 120 11.12 8.27 6.10
N ARG A 121 12.44 8.10 6.09
CA ARG A 121 13.12 7.37 5.02
C ARG A 121 13.10 5.87 5.30
N LEU A 122 12.58 5.09 4.37
CA LEU A 122 12.68 3.63 4.42
C LEU A 122 14.02 3.22 3.79
N LEU A 123 14.94 2.71 4.62
CA LEU A 123 16.21 2.11 4.20
C LEU A 123 16.06 0.60 3.95
#